data_AF-A0A349UPS5-F1
#
_entry.id   AF-A0A349UPS5-F1
#
_cell.length_a   1.000
_cell.length_b   1.000
_cell.length_c   1.000
_cell.angle_alpha   90.00
_cell.angle_beta   90.00
_cell.angle_gamma   90.00
#
_symmetry.space_group_name_H-M   'P 1'
#
loop_
_entity.id
_entity.type
_entity.pdbx_description
1 polymer ?
#
loop_
_entity_poly.entity_id
_entity_poly.type
_entity_poly.pdbx_seq_one_letter_code
_entity_poly.pdbx_strand_id
1 'polypeptide(L)' 'PFCYPRSLPALRPPATLVRAFHLEAREPDGTWRVVQRCEDNFQRFVRVPLEVTTSAVRLTVESTWGAETARVFRFDVR' A
#
# COMPACT_ATOMS: atom_id res chain seq x y z
N PRO A 1 14.46 25.63 22.79
CA PRO A 1 13.25 26.32 22.28
C PRO A 1 12.50 25.40 21.31
N PHE A 2 11.38 24.80 21.76
CA PHE A 2 10.51 24.01 20.89
C PHE A 2 9.46 24.93 20.28
N CYS A 3 9.58 25.17 18.98
CA CYS A 3 8.60 25.91 18.20
C CYS A 3 7.53 24.91 17.73
N TYR A 4 6.41 24.79 18.46
CA TYR A 4 5.18 24.18 17.94
C TYR A 4 4.29 25.30 17.39
N PRO A 5 4.37 25.63 16.09
CA PRO A 5 3.52 26.65 15.50
C PRO A 5 2.05 26.22 15.56
N ARG A 6 1.25 26.97 16.33
CA ARG A 6 -0.18 26.68 16.61
C ARG A 6 -1.09 26.84 15.38
N SER A 7 -0.56 27.33 14.26
CA SER A 7 -1.32 27.74 13.08
C SER A 7 -0.87 27.04 11.78
N LEU A 8 -0.11 25.94 11.85
CA LEU A 8 0.23 25.20 10.64
C LEU A 8 -1.01 24.46 10.10
N PRO A 9 -1.18 24.40 8.76
CA PRO A 9 -2.14 23.49 8.17
C PRO A 9 -1.82 22.05 8.58
N ALA A 10 -2.86 21.22 8.70
CA ALA A 10 -2.69 19.81 9.04
C ALA A 10 -1.69 19.15 8.08
N LEU A 11 -0.72 18.42 8.63
CA LEU A 11 0.22 17.64 7.84
C LEU A 11 -0.57 16.58 7.07
N ARG A 12 -0.39 16.56 5.74
CA ARG A 12 -1.04 15.59 4.85
C ARG A 12 0.00 14.67 4.23
N PRO A 13 -0.36 13.43 3.92
CA PRO A 13 0.51 12.56 3.14
C PRO A 13 0.77 13.16 1.75
N PRO A 14 1.90 12.83 1.11
CA PRO A 14 2.11 13.19 -0.28
C PRO A 14 1.01 12.60 -1.15
N ALA A 15 0.46 13.39 -2.08
CA ALA A 15 -0.64 12.97 -2.96
C ALA A 15 -0.32 11.69 -3.75
N THR A 16 0.96 11.47 -4.11
CA THR A 16 1.43 10.29 -4.86
C THR A 16 1.58 9.03 -4.03
N LEU A 17 1.43 9.10 -2.70
CA LEU A 17 1.54 7.94 -1.83
C LEU A 17 0.31 7.03 -2.00
N VAL A 18 0.55 5.73 -2.19
CA VAL A 18 -0.51 4.72 -2.19
C VAL A 18 -1.25 4.76 -0.86
N ARG A 19 -2.56 4.98 -0.91
CA ARG A 19 -3.47 5.01 0.23
C ARG A 19 -4.08 3.63 0.44
N ALA A 20 -4.72 3.09 -0.59
CA ALA A 20 -5.37 1.79 -0.53
C ALA A 20 -4.82 0.82 -1.57
N PHE A 21 -4.61 -0.42 -1.16
CA PHE A 21 -4.20 -1.53 -2.01
C PHE A 21 -4.62 -2.86 -1.41
N HIS A 22 -4.68 -3.89 -2.24
CA HIS A 22 -4.81 -5.26 -1.79
C HIS A 22 -3.76 -6.16 -2.43
N LEU A 23 -3.45 -7.24 -1.72
CA LEU A 23 -2.59 -8.31 -2.20
C LEU A 23 -3.43 -9.55 -2.48
N GLU A 24 -3.16 -10.19 -3.60
CA GLU A 24 -3.76 -11.46 -3.97
C GLU A 24 -2.69 -12.53 -4.09
N ALA A 25 -3.05 -13.75 -3.68
CA ALA A 25 -2.27 -14.95 -3.96
C ALA A 25 -2.99 -15.76 -5.03
N ARG A 26 -2.20 -16.41 -5.90
CA ARG A 26 -2.73 -17.32 -6.90
C ARG A 26 -3.02 -18.68 -6.28
N GLU A 27 -4.23 -19.17 -6.46
CA GLU A 27 -4.66 -20.50 -6.00
C GLU A 27 -4.24 -21.59 -7.01
N PRO A 28 -4.22 -22.89 -6.60
CA PRO A 28 -3.83 -23.99 -7.49
C PRO A 28 -4.68 -24.13 -8.76
N ASP A 29 -5.95 -23.72 -8.70
CA ASP A 29 -6.87 -23.70 -9.84
C ASP A 29 -6.64 -22.50 -10.79
N GLY A 30 -5.68 -21.64 -10.46
CA GLY A 30 -5.33 -20.45 -11.22
C GLY A 30 -6.17 -19.21 -10.91
N THR A 31 -7.16 -19.32 -10.01
CA THR A 31 -7.90 -18.16 -9.51
C THR A 31 -7.05 -17.32 -8.57
N TRP A 32 -7.53 -16.11 -8.27
CA TRP A 32 -6.84 -15.19 -7.38
C TRP A 32 -7.71 -14.92 -6.16
N ARG A 33 -7.10 -15.05 -4.97
CA ARG A 33 -7.74 -14.77 -3.69
C ARG A 33 -7.05 -13.61 -3.02
N VAL A 34 -7.83 -12.65 -2.54
CA VAL A 34 -7.31 -11.56 -1.71
C VAL A 34 -6.82 -12.12 -0.38
N VAL A 35 -5.54 -11.92 -0.08
CA VAL A 35 -4.88 -12.36 1.15
C VAL A 35 -4.60 -11.22 2.13
N GLN A 36 -4.56 -9.97 1.65
CA GLN A 36 -4.44 -8.80 2.51
C GLN A 36 -5.11 -7.57 1.89
N ARG A 37 -5.67 -6.71 2.73
CA ARG A 37 -6.12 -5.35 2.37
C ARG A 37 -5.48 -4.29 3.25
N CYS A 38 -5.24 -3.12 2.67
CA CYS A 38 -4.81 -1.92 3.37
C CYS A 38 -5.57 -0.73 2.79
N GLU A 39 -6.26 0.05 3.63
CA GLU A 39 -7.16 1.13 3.17
C GLU A 39 -6.63 2.54 3.46
N ASP A 40 -5.76 2.70 4.47
CA ASP A 40 -5.20 3.99 4.90
C ASP A 40 -3.70 3.89 5.16
N ASN A 41 -2.93 3.58 4.12
CA ASN A 41 -1.48 3.52 4.21
C ASN A 41 -0.84 4.92 4.26
N PHE A 42 -0.13 5.20 5.36
CA PHE A 42 0.66 6.42 5.55
C PHE A 42 2.17 6.18 5.34
N GLN A 43 2.59 4.95 5.03
CA GLN A 43 4.00 4.56 4.93
C GLN A 43 4.44 4.42 3.47
N ARG A 44 5.62 4.97 3.13
CA ARG A 44 6.22 4.78 1.79
C ARG A 44 6.77 3.36 1.58
N PHE A 45 7.17 2.71 2.66
CA PHE A 45 7.72 1.37 2.66
C PHE A 45 6.88 0.49 3.59
N VAL A 46 6.17 -0.48 3.00
CA VAL A 46 5.27 -1.37 3.73
C VAL A 46 5.82 -2.78 3.67
N ARG A 47 5.85 -3.46 4.82
CA ARG A 47 6.14 -4.90 4.91
C ARG A 47 4.88 -5.59 5.43
N VAL A 48 4.37 -6.53 4.64
CA VAL A 48 3.19 -7.30 5.00
C VAL A 48 3.62 -8.72 5.34
N PRO A 49 3.43 -9.20 6.58
CA PRO A 49 3.60 -10.61 6.89
C PRO A 49 2.47 -11.40 6.21
N LEU A 50 2.83 -12.39 5.39
CA LEU A 50 1.87 -13.27 4.72
C LEU A 50 2.22 -14.73 5.06
N GLU A 51 1.22 -15.49 5.49
CA GLU A 51 1.33 -16.92 5.76
C GLU A 51 0.62 -17.70 4.64
N VAL A 52 1.17 -17.64 3.43
CA VAL A 52 0.60 -18.28 2.25
C VAL A 52 1.69 -18.95 1.40
N THR A 53 1.40 -20.17 0.94
CA THR A 53 2.20 -20.86 -0.07
C THR A 53 1.52 -20.65 -1.41
N THR A 54 2.17 -19.93 -2.33
CA THR A 54 1.62 -19.64 -3.66
C THR A 54 2.71 -19.55 -4.72
N SER A 55 2.35 -19.76 -5.98
CA SER A 55 3.24 -19.57 -7.12
C SER A 55 3.38 -18.11 -7.55
N ALA A 56 2.44 -17.24 -7.16
CA ALA A 56 2.45 -15.84 -7.55
C ALA A 56 1.68 -14.95 -6.57
N VAL A 57 2.15 -13.72 -6.41
CA VAL A 57 1.48 -12.65 -5.65
C VAL A 57 1.21 -11.49 -6.59
N ARG A 58 0.05 -10.85 -6.46
CA ARG A 58 -0.32 -9.65 -7.21
C ARG A 58 -0.62 -8.50 -6.26
N LEU A 59 -0.09 -7.33 -6.58
CA LEU A 59 -0.41 -6.05 -5.95
C LEU A 59 -1.40 -5.30 -6.84
N THR A 60 -2.55 -4.93 -6.28
CA THR A 60 -3.51 -4.03 -6.93
C THR A 60 -3.61 -2.76 -6.10
N VAL A 61 -3.17 -1.63 -6.67
CA VAL A 61 -3.34 -0.32 -6.05
C VAL A 61 -4.72 0.22 -6.42
N GLU A 62 -5.48 0.60 -5.42
CA GLU A 62 -6.87 1.08 -5.57
C GLU A 62 -6.96 2.60 -5.50
N SER A 63 -6.16 3.24 -4.65
CA SER A 63 -6.12 4.70 -4.54
C SER A 63 -4.81 5.24 -3.99
N THR A 64 -4.56 6.52 -4.25
CA THR A 64 -3.53 7.31 -3.59
C THR A 64 -4.16 8.39 -2.70
N TRP A 65 -3.36 9.15 -1.98
CA TRP A 65 -3.84 10.30 -1.19
C TRP A 65 -4.26 11.52 -2.02
N GLY A 66 -4.14 11.48 -3.35
CA GLY A 66 -4.66 12.57 -4.21
C GLY A 66 -4.11 12.60 -5.64
N ALA A 67 -3.20 11.71 -6.02
CA ALA A 67 -2.73 11.55 -7.39
C ALA A 67 -3.58 10.53 -8.17
N GLU A 68 -3.83 10.80 -9.44
CA GLU A 68 -4.54 9.88 -10.33
C GLU A 68 -3.74 8.59 -10.60
N THR A 69 -2.42 8.71 -10.75
CA THR A 69 -1.54 7.58 -11.06
C THR A 69 -0.63 7.24 -9.89
N ALA A 70 -0.66 5.97 -9.47
CA ALA A 70 0.34 5.42 -8.54
C ALA A 70 1.58 4.96 -9.31
N ARG A 71 2.77 5.27 -8.77
CA ARG A 71 4.06 4.79 -9.31
C ARG A 71 4.74 3.93 -8.25
N VAL A 72 4.78 2.62 -8.50
CA VAL A 72 5.43 1.65 -7.62
C VAL A 72 6.88 1.52 -8.04
N PHE A 73 7.80 1.90 -7.15
CA PHE A 73 9.23 1.79 -7.42
C PHE A 73 9.74 0.36 -7.29
N ARG A 74 9.24 -0.39 -6.30
CA ARG A 74 9.71 -1.75 -6.00
C ARG A 74 8.62 -2.58 -5.33
N PHE A 75 8.53 -3.86 -5.71
CA PHE A 75 7.66 -4.87 -5.12
C PHE A 75 8.42 -6.20 -5.09
N ASP A 76 8.75 -6.70 -3.90
CA ASP A 76 9.48 -7.96 -3.71
C ASP A 76 8.68 -8.93 -2.84
N VAL A 77 8.87 -10.21 -3.10
CA VAL A 77 8.42 -11.34 -2.27
C VAL A 77 9.66 -12.06 -1.76
N ARG A 78 9.62 -12.53 -0.51
CA ARG A 78 10.71 -13.27 0.14
C ARG A 78 10.20 -14.60 0.67
#